data_AF-A0A8J5ZQ47-F1
#
_entry.id   AF-A0A8J5ZQ47-F1
#
_cell.length_a   1.000
_cell.length_b   1.000
_cell.length_c   1.000
_cell.angle_alpha   90.00
_cell.angle_beta   90.00
_cell.angle_gamma   90.00
#
_symmetry.space_group_name_H-M   'P 1'
#
loop_
_entity.id
_entity.type
_entity.pdbx_description
1 polymer ?
#
loop_
_entity_poly.entity_id
_entity_poly.type
_entity_poly.pdbx_seq_one_letter_code
_entity_poly.pdbx_strand_id
1 'polypeptide(L)'
;VNDTIQIYLEDDKITDFIRFDTGNLCMATTGANLGRIARQPGTFDVVHVRDANDNSFVTCLSNIFVIHKCNKPWISPSRGKDICLTITEERDKRLAAIAV
;
A
#
# COMPACT_ATOMS: atom_id res chain seq x y z
N VAL A 1 -13.60 -0.52 12.97
CA VAL A 1 -13.92 -1.48 11.87
C VAL A 1 -13.12 -1.04 10.67
N ASN A 2 -12.45 -1.96 9.95
CA ASN A 2 -11.43 -1.70 8.92
C ASN A 2 -10.09 -1.12 9.43
N ASP A 3 -9.91 -1.12 10.74
CA ASP A 3 -8.66 -0.74 11.40
C ASP A 3 -7.67 -1.91 11.36
N THR A 4 -6.38 -1.60 11.36
CA THR A 4 -5.33 -2.63 11.42
C THR A 4 -4.80 -2.74 12.84
N ILE A 5 -4.63 -3.96 13.34
CA ILE A 5 -4.00 -4.23 14.62
C ILE A 5 -2.68 -4.95 14.42
N GLN A 6 -1.72 -4.69 15.30
CA GLN A 6 -0.50 -5.47 15.43
C GLN A 6 -0.70 -6.48 16.55
N ILE A 7 -0.44 -7.75 16.24
CA ILE A 7 -0.54 -8.86 17.17
C ILE A 7 0.85 -9.43 17.38
N TYR A 8 1.23 -9.67 18.63
CA TYR A 8 2.42 -10.42 18.97
C TYR A 8 2.13 -11.92 18.89
N LEU A 9 2.86 -12.64 18.04
CA LEU A 9 2.54 -14.03 17.69
C LEU A 9 2.69 -15.02 18.85
N GLU A 10 3.54 -14.73 19.84
CA GLU A 10 3.78 -15.66 20.96
C GLU A 10 2.66 -15.61 22.01
N ASP A 11 2.16 -14.41 22.30
CA ASP A 11 1.21 -14.15 23.38
C ASP A 11 -0.23 -13.94 22.87
N ASP A 12 -0.42 -13.83 21.56
CA ASP A 12 -1.67 -13.42 20.89
C ASP A 12 -2.25 -12.09 21.44
N LYS A 13 -1.36 -11.23 21.95
CA LYS A 13 -1.73 -9.93 22.51
C LYS A 13 -1.62 -8.84 21.45
N ILE A 14 -2.57 -7.91 21.51
CA ILE A 14 -2.58 -6.71 20.68
C ILE A 14 -1.56 -5.71 21.25
N THR A 15 -0.59 -5.31 20.44
CA THR A 15 0.46 -4.35 20.85
C THR A 15 0.11 -2.91 20.51
N ASP A 16 -0.33 -2.67 19.28
CA ASP A 16 -0.74 -1.35 18.80
C ASP A 16 -1.83 -1.52 17.73
N PHE A 17 -2.54 -0.43 17.44
CA PHE A 17 -3.54 -0.38 16.38
C PHE A 17 -3.41 0.90 15.56
N ILE A 18 -3.82 0.79 14.31
CA ILE A 18 -3.89 1.88 13.35
C ILE A 18 -5.33 2.06 12.96
N ARG A 19 -5.83 3.27 13.21
CA ARG A 19 -7.16 3.65 12.77
C ARG A 19 -7.18 3.88 11.25
N PHE A 20 -8.24 3.43 10.60
CA PHE A 20 -8.53 3.78 9.22
C PHE A 20 -8.91 5.26 9.14
N ASP A 21 -7.94 6.11 8.74
CA ASP A 21 -8.10 7.56 8.66
C ASP A 21 -7.31 8.15 7.49
N THR A 22 -7.64 9.38 7.15
CA THR A 22 -7.05 10.12 6.03
C THR A 22 -5.56 10.37 6.23
N GLY A 23 -4.80 10.24 5.14
CA GLY A 23 -3.36 10.43 5.14
C GLY A 23 -2.58 9.15 5.44
N ASN A 24 -3.27 8.08 5.85
CA ASN A 24 -2.65 6.78 6.07
C ASN A 24 -2.32 6.06 4.74
N LEU A 25 -1.18 5.39 4.74
CA LEU A 25 -0.60 4.50 3.75
C LEU A 25 -1.28 3.16 3.89
N CYS A 26 -1.73 2.70 2.74
CA CYS A 26 -2.47 1.49 2.60
C CYS A 26 -1.96 0.72 1.38
N MET A 27 -2.21 -0.57 1.39
CA MET A 27 -1.91 -1.48 0.30
C MET A 27 -3.20 -2.04 -0.24
N ALA A 28 -3.28 -2.13 -1.55
CA ALA A 28 -4.35 -2.85 -2.20
C ALA A 28 -4.09 -4.35 -2.12
N THR A 29 -5.02 -5.10 -1.52
CA THR A 29 -4.89 -6.55 -1.26
C THR A 29 -5.59 -7.43 -2.28
N THR A 30 -6.41 -6.86 -3.17
CA THR A 30 -7.10 -7.60 -4.23
C THR A 30 -7.48 -6.70 -5.41
N GLY A 31 -7.91 -7.30 -6.51
CA GLY A 31 -8.33 -6.63 -7.74
C GLY A 31 -7.16 -6.18 -8.63
N ALA A 32 -7.45 -5.29 -9.60
CA ALA A 32 -6.48 -4.86 -10.61
C ALA A 32 -5.29 -4.06 -10.06
N ASN A 33 -5.41 -3.52 -8.83
CA ASN A 33 -4.37 -2.75 -8.16
C ASN A 33 -3.64 -3.54 -7.08
N LEU A 34 -3.80 -4.87 -7.04
CA LEU A 34 -3.16 -5.76 -6.06
C LEU A 34 -1.67 -5.45 -5.88
N GLY A 35 -1.24 -5.34 -4.62
CA GLY A 35 0.15 -5.14 -4.25
C GLY A 35 0.63 -3.70 -4.35
N ARG A 36 -0.21 -2.73 -4.76
CA ARG A 36 0.21 -1.31 -4.81
C ARG A 36 0.11 -0.65 -3.45
N ILE A 37 1.16 0.07 -3.04
CA ILE A 37 1.17 0.90 -1.83
C ILE A 37 0.87 2.35 -2.17
N ALA A 38 -0.11 2.95 -1.49
CA ALA A 38 -0.55 4.32 -1.75
C ALA A 38 -1.22 4.96 -0.51
N ARG A 39 -1.31 6.30 -0.48
CA ARG A 39 -1.93 7.07 0.61
C ARG A 39 -3.39 7.42 0.28
N GLN A 40 -4.26 7.29 1.28
CA GLN A 40 -5.69 7.57 1.17
C GLN A 40 -6.03 9.03 1.54
N PRO A 41 -6.51 9.86 0.61
CA PRO A 41 -7.03 11.21 0.88
C PRO A 41 -8.43 11.33 1.51
N GLY A 42 -9.23 10.27 1.67
CA GLY A 42 -10.57 10.42 2.27
C GLY A 42 -11.30 9.10 2.58
N THR A 43 -12.33 9.16 3.42
CA THR A 43 -12.97 8.00 4.09
C THR A 43 -14.33 7.65 3.47
N PHE A 44 -14.34 7.20 2.21
CA PHE A 44 -15.55 6.76 1.51
C PHE A 44 -15.46 5.27 1.14
N ASP A 45 -16.60 4.63 0.84
CA ASP A 45 -16.64 3.22 0.36
C ASP A 45 -15.80 3.01 -0.91
N VAL A 46 -15.64 4.08 -1.68
CA VAL A 46 -14.73 4.17 -2.81
C VAL A 46 -13.51 4.99 -2.39
N VAL A 47 -12.36 4.32 -2.34
CA VAL A 47 -11.12 4.90 -1.86
C VAL A 47 -10.30 5.36 -3.06
N HIS A 48 -10.06 6.67 -3.11
CA HIS A 48 -9.02 7.23 -3.97
C HIS A 48 -7.69 7.05 -3.27
N VAL A 49 -6.68 6.56 -3.98
CA VAL A 49 -5.35 6.33 -3.40
C VAL A 49 -4.29 6.92 -4.32
N ARG A 50 -3.26 7.53 -3.74
CA ARG A 50 -2.13 8.09 -4.48
C ARG A 50 -0.81 7.44 -4.08
N ASP A 51 -0.10 6.86 -5.04
CA ASP A 51 1.21 6.26 -4.79
C ASP A 51 2.33 7.31 -4.68
N ALA A 52 3.56 6.85 -4.47
CA ALA A 52 4.73 7.72 -4.32
C ALA A 52 5.16 8.43 -5.62
N ASN A 53 4.69 7.97 -6.78
CA ASN A 53 4.95 8.58 -8.09
C ASN A 53 3.80 9.51 -8.53
N ASP A 54 2.95 9.93 -7.58
CA ASP A 54 1.75 10.73 -7.83
C ASP A 54 0.71 10.07 -8.76
N ASN A 55 0.84 8.78 -9.07
CA ASN A 55 -0.21 8.07 -9.79
C ASN A 55 -1.37 7.82 -8.84
N SER A 56 -2.58 8.16 -9.31
CA SER A 56 -3.81 7.93 -8.55
C SER A 56 -4.63 6.81 -9.16
N PHE A 57 -5.25 6.02 -8.29
CA PHE A 57 -6.21 4.99 -8.68
C PHE A 57 -7.35 4.92 -7.68
N VAL A 58 -8.39 4.20 -8.08
CA VAL A 58 -9.61 4.05 -7.30
C VAL A 58 -9.83 2.58 -7.00
N THR A 59 -10.22 2.26 -5.77
CA THR A 59 -10.56 0.90 -5.37
C THR A 59 -11.66 0.89 -4.32
N CYS A 60 -12.30 -0.27 -4.13
CA CYS A 60 -13.30 -0.45 -3.08
C CYS A 60 -12.61 -0.60 -1.72
N LEU A 61 -13.29 -0.15 -0.66
CA LEU A 61 -12.78 -0.21 0.72
C LEU A 61 -12.42 -1.63 1.17
N SER A 62 -13.14 -2.65 0.69
CA SER A 62 -12.85 -4.07 0.95
C SER A 62 -11.48 -4.53 0.48
N ASN A 63 -10.88 -3.80 -0.47
CA ASN A 63 -9.65 -4.18 -1.14
C ASN A 63 -8.43 -3.43 -0.56
N ILE A 64 -8.62 -2.67 0.52
CA ILE A 64 -7.61 -1.81 1.12
C ILE A 64 -7.22 -2.35 2.50
N PHE A 65 -5.91 -2.37 2.76
CA PHE A 65 -5.34 -2.72 4.05
C PHE A 65 -4.39 -1.62 4.53
N VAL A 66 -4.56 -1.12 5.74
CA VAL A 66 -3.72 -0.04 6.29
C VAL A 66 -2.46 -0.62 6.91
N ILE A 67 -1.29 -0.06 6.57
CA ILE A 67 0.01 -0.67 6.93
C ILE A 67 0.82 0.19 7.90
N HIS A 68 0.45 1.45 8.09
CA HIS A 68 1.34 2.39 8.76
C HIS A 68 0.63 3.36 9.70
N LYS A 69 1.41 3.97 10.57
CA LYS A 69 1.02 5.11 11.41
C LYS A 69 2.02 6.22 11.09
N CYS A 70 1.62 7.20 10.26
CA CYS A 70 2.51 8.22 9.67
C CYS A 70 3.60 7.61 8.75
N ASN A 71 4.47 8.42 8.11
CA ASN A 71 5.39 8.05 7.01
C ASN A 71 6.34 6.83 7.18
N LYS A 72 6.28 6.05 8.26
CA LYS A 72 7.08 4.84 8.50
C LYS A 72 6.20 3.58 8.43
N PRO A 73 6.38 2.69 7.43
CA PRO A 73 5.61 1.45 7.33
C PRO A 73 6.04 0.46 8.42
N TRP A 74 5.09 -0.32 8.96
CA TRP A 74 5.37 -1.37 9.95
C TRP A 74 5.99 -2.61 9.32
N ILE A 75 5.68 -2.87 8.05
CA ILE A 75 6.29 -3.93 7.25
C ILE A 75 7.29 -3.33 6.27
N SER A 76 8.37 -4.04 5.99
CA SER A 76 9.27 -3.69 4.90
C SER A 76 8.57 -3.85 3.55
N PRO A 77 8.52 -2.81 2.71
CA PRO A 77 7.97 -2.93 1.36
C PRO A 77 8.85 -3.83 0.48
N SER A 78 8.27 -4.38 -0.57
CA SER A 78 8.98 -5.31 -1.45
C SER A 78 10.01 -4.60 -2.35
N ARG A 79 10.82 -5.39 -3.08
CA ARG A 79 11.83 -4.88 -4.02
C ARG A 79 11.14 -4.08 -5.14
N GLY A 80 11.16 -2.77 -5.03
CA GLY A 80 10.42 -1.86 -5.94
C GLY A 80 9.44 -0.92 -5.23
N LYS A 81 9.40 -0.95 -3.89
CA LYS A 81 8.53 -0.10 -3.05
C LYS A 81 7.04 -0.26 -3.39
N ASP A 82 6.67 -1.38 -4.01
CA ASP A 82 5.28 -1.71 -4.34
C ASP A 82 4.60 -0.65 -5.22
N ILE A 83 5.38 -0.08 -6.15
CA ILE A 83 4.93 0.87 -7.16
C ILE A 83 4.67 0.10 -8.47
N CYS A 84 3.48 0.28 -9.04
CA CYS A 84 3.18 -0.28 -10.36
C CYS A 84 3.80 0.61 -11.44
N LEU A 85 4.85 0.10 -12.09
CA LEU A 85 5.48 0.74 -13.25
C LEU A 85 4.64 0.49 -14.50
N THR A 86 4.67 1.45 -15.42
CA THR A 86 4.08 1.26 -16.75
C THR A 86 4.88 0.24 -17.57
N ILE A 87 4.25 -0.32 -18.61
CA ILE A 87 4.87 -1.32 -19.49
C ILE A 87 6.17 -0.79 -20.11
N THR A 88 6.21 0.50 -20.46
CA THR A 88 7.40 1.15 -21.03
C THR A 88 8.52 1.26 -20.00
N GLU A 89 8.22 1.74 -18.79
CA GLU A 89 9.21 1.86 -17.71
C GLU A 89 9.77 0.50 -17.28
N GLU A 90 8.91 -0.52 -17.20
CA GLU A 90 9.32 -1.88 -16.89
C GLU A 90 10.23 -2.45 -18.00
N ARG A 91 9.93 -2.19 -19.27
CA ARG A 91 10.79 -2.57 -20.40
C ARG A 91 12.15 -1.91 -20.31
N ASP A 92 12.19 -0.59 -20.10
CA ASP A 92 13.44 0.18 -20.06
C ASP A 92 14.31 -0.25 -18.88
N LYS A 93 13.69 -0.52 -17.72
CA LYS A 93 14.38 -1.04 -16.54
C LYS A 93 14.97 -2.44 -16.79
N ARG A 94 14.26 -3.31 -17.51
CA ARG A 94 14.79 -4.64 -17.91
C ARG A 94 15.94 -4.52 -18.90
N LEU A 95 15.83 -3.65 -19.89
CA LEU A 95 16.91 -3.41 -20.86
C LEU A 95 18.16 -2.84 -20.17
N ALA A 96 18.00 -1.88 -19.27
CA ALA A 96 19.10 -1.31 -18.50
C ALA A 96 19.76 -2.34 -17.57
N ALA A 97 18.99 -3.26 -16.99
CA ALA A 97 19.53 -4.33 -16.14
C ALA A 97 20.31 -5.40 -16.91
N ILE A 98 19.99 -5.63 -18.19
CA ILE A 98 20.69 -6.58 -19.07
C ILE A 98 21.95 -5.96 -19.69
N ALA A 99 21.98 -4.64 -19.86
CA ALA A 99 23.11 -3.90 -20.44
C ALA A 99 24.28 -3.67 -19.46
N VAL A 100 24.19 -4.21 -18.23
CA VAL A 100 25.23 -4.18 -17.18
C VAL A 100 25.76 -5.59 -17.00
#